data_AF-A0AA39IPG3-F1
#
_entry.id   AF-A0AA39IPG3-F1
#
_cell.length_a   1.000
_cell.length_b   1.000
_cell.length_c   1.000
_cell.angle_alpha   90.00
_cell.angle_beta   90.00
_cell.angle_gamma   90.00
#
_symmetry.space_group_name_H-M   'P 1'
#
loop_
_entity.id
_entity.type
_entity.pdbx_description
1 polymer ?
#
loop_
_entity_poly.entity_id
_entity_poly.type
_entity_poly.pdbx_seq_one_letter_code
_entity_poly.pdbx_strand_id
1 'polypeptide(L)'
;MTSSDTDLDLGTNQKLHIIEWEHLDLYKFYPLAMCSSWTVRCLLYPMSVVKSRLQLQKQNNVYKGMRHAFVHIIQHEGPGALYRGFWMTLPQLSASFIYSSVYERLRDVLQYNMGLTSVSAVSALAGGAASTCTQLIFVPTDIIAQHMMVHNNPKSFIGGAKNAAVIDQLRSDGLERKRTLGLRVISAVYKVDGFKGFYRGFFSSIMLYIPSSMVFWSTYYHVLDAFKYIRTRFSIKAAGDDRPDEYANLFVDQALSGSVGGIMAAVCTNPLEVLRIRIQVHRTSYYETLRRLVKFEGLRVFTKGLAPRMINNGIYSCLIMLGYETVKKTCVLPEYQNSVVW
;
A
#
# COMPACT_ATOMS: atom_id res chain seq x y z
N MET A 1 -47.13 -4.12 -10.79
CA MET A 1 -47.49 -2.74 -11.22
C MET A 1 -46.17 -2.09 -11.61
N THR A 2 -45.71 -2.34 -12.85
CA THR A 2 -45.94 -1.49 -14.05
C THR A 2 -45.18 -0.18 -13.90
N SER A 3 -43.95 -0.09 -14.42
CA SER A 3 -43.67 0.40 -15.78
C SER A 3 -44.26 1.79 -16.04
N SER A 4 -43.52 2.83 -15.68
CA SER A 4 -43.51 4.14 -16.33
C SER A 4 -42.51 5.02 -15.60
N ASP A 5 -41.81 5.85 -16.37
CA ASP A 5 -40.89 6.92 -15.96
C ASP A 5 -39.37 6.60 -16.05
N THR A 6 -39.00 5.70 -16.98
CA THR A 6 -37.65 5.69 -17.59
C THR A 6 -37.73 5.89 -19.10
N ASP A 7 -38.45 6.93 -19.52
CA ASP A 7 -38.27 7.57 -20.83
C ASP A 7 -38.03 9.05 -20.56
N LEU A 8 -36.80 9.38 -20.16
CA LEU A 8 -36.32 10.75 -20.04
C LEU A 8 -35.34 10.98 -21.20
N ASP A 9 -35.91 11.46 -22.29
CA ASP A 9 -35.33 12.23 -23.40
C ASP A 9 -33.81 12.12 -23.62
N LEU A 10 -33.49 11.47 -24.75
CA LEU A 10 -32.29 11.69 -25.56
C LEU A 10 -32.10 13.19 -25.83
N GLY A 11 -31.30 13.88 -25.02
CA GLY A 11 -31.10 15.32 -25.27
C GLY A 11 -30.37 16.14 -24.22
N THR A 12 -29.46 15.58 -23.41
CA THR A 12 -28.57 16.43 -22.60
C THR A 12 -27.19 15.78 -22.41
N ASN A 13 -26.13 16.56 -22.69
CA ASN A 13 -24.75 16.27 -22.32
C ASN A 13 -24.62 16.08 -20.79
N GLN A 14 -25.01 14.92 -20.26
CA GLN A 14 -24.64 14.53 -18.90
C GLN A 14 -23.17 14.15 -18.92
N LYS A 15 -22.35 15.12 -18.53
CA LYS A 15 -20.95 14.91 -18.21
C LYS A 15 -20.86 13.82 -17.13
N LEU A 16 -20.21 12.70 -17.43
CA LEU A 16 -19.92 11.64 -16.47
C LEU A 16 -18.82 12.13 -15.53
N HIS A 17 -19.23 12.55 -14.34
CA HIS A 17 -18.34 13.10 -13.30
C HIS A 17 -17.61 12.01 -12.49
N ILE A 18 -18.13 10.78 -12.48
CA ILE A 18 -17.53 9.61 -11.83
C ILE A 18 -17.59 8.45 -12.82
N ILE A 19 -16.43 7.94 -13.26
CA ILE A 19 -16.37 6.80 -14.16
C ILE A 19 -16.64 5.53 -13.36
N GLU A 20 -17.88 5.06 -13.42
CA GLU A 20 -18.30 3.77 -12.86
C GLU A 20 -17.88 2.60 -13.76
N TRP A 21 -17.86 1.38 -13.21
CA TRP A 21 -17.39 0.16 -13.88
C TRP A 21 -18.12 -0.14 -15.20
N GLU A 22 -19.37 0.31 -15.32
CA GLU A 22 -20.23 0.11 -16.48
C GLU A 22 -19.80 0.95 -17.71
N HIS A 23 -19.01 2.01 -17.50
CA HIS A 23 -18.49 2.87 -18.56
C HIS A 23 -17.13 2.41 -19.11
N LEU A 24 -16.56 1.36 -18.53
CA LEU A 24 -15.21 0.87 -18.80
C LEU A 24 -15.25 -0.53 -19.43
N ASP A 25 -14.43 -0.75 -20.45
CA ASP A 25 -14.16 -2.09 -20.97
C ASP A 25 -13.34 -2.88 -19.93
N LEU A 26 -14.04 -3.63 -19.08
CA LEU A 26 -13.45 -4.37 -17.97
C LEU A 26 -12.40 -5.39 -18.43
N TYR A 27 -12.59 -6.00 -19.60
CA TYR A 27 -11.65 -6.97 -20.15
C TYR A 27 -10.30 -6.34 -20.51
N LYS A 28 -10.29 -5.09 -20.95
CA LYS A 28 -9.05 -4.33 -21.20
C LYS A 28 -8.52 -3.70 -19.91
N PHE A 29 -9.40 -3.19 -19.07
CA PHE A 29 -9.04 -2.47 -17.86
C PHE A 29 -8.26 -3.32 -16.86
N TYR A 30 -8.70 -4.55 -16.57
CA TYR A 30 -8.06 -5.38 -15.54
C TYR A 30 -6.59 -5.72 -15.85
N PRO A 31 -6.23 -6.27 -17.04
CA PRO A 31 -4.84 -6.55 -17.37
C PRO A 31 -3.96 -5.29 -17.38
N LEU A 32 -4.44 -4.19 -17.95
CA LEU A 32 -3.71 -2.91 -18.00
C LEU A 32 -3.47 -2.33 -16.60
N ALA A 33 -4.48 -2.36 -15.73
CA ALA A 33 -4.36 -1.89 -14.35
C ALA A 33 -3.38 -2.74 -13.54
N MET A 34 -3.38 -4.06 -13.73
CA MET A 34 -2.42 -4.98 -13.11
C MET A 34 -0.99 -4.73 -13.60
N CYS A 35 -0.78 -4.57 -14.90
CA CYS A 35 0.52 -4.26 -15.50
C CYS A 35 1.08 -2.91 -15.04
N SER A 36 0.22 -1.88 -14.97
CA SER A 36 0.57 -0.57 -14.45
C SER A 36 1.01 -0.65 -12.99
N SER A 37 0.19 -1.30 -12.14
CA SER A 37 0.49 -1.50 -10.72
C SER A 37 1.79 -2.28 -10.49
N TRP A 38 2.08 -3.28 -11.33
CA TRP A 38 3.34 -4.03 -11.29
C TRP A 38 4.54 -3.22 -11.71
N THR A 39 4.40 -2.43 -12.77
CA THR A 39 5.48 -1.54 -13.23
C THR A 39 5.88 -0.57 -12.13
N VAL A 40 4.89 0.07 -11.49
CA VAL A 40 5.13 0.96 -10.34
C VAL A 40 5.81 0.22 -9.20
N ARG A 41 5.35 -1.00 -8.89
CA ARG A 41 5.95 -1.82 -7.83
C ARG A 41 7.40 -2.21 -8.16
N CYS A 42 7.70 -2.62 -9.40
CA CYS A 42 9.07 -2.92 -9.86
C CYS A 42 9.99 -1.71 -9.63
N LEU A 43 9.57 -0.53 -10.04
CA LEU A 43 10.36 0.70 -9.93
C LEU A 43 10.64 1.10 -8.48
N LEU A 44 9.67 0.89 -7.58
CA LEU A 44 9.75 1.36 -6.19
C LEU A 44 10.19 0.27 -5.19
N TYR A 45 10.32 -0.97 -5.63
CA TYR A 45 10.75 -2.06 -4.76
C TYR A 45 12.13 -1.84 -4.10
N PRO A 46 13.16 -1.30 -4.80
CA PRO A 46 14.44 -0.97 -4.17
C PRO A 46 14.30 -0.06 -2.94
N MET A 47 13.40 0.92 -3.00
CA MET A 47 13.13 1.82 -1.89
C MET A 47 12.46 1.10 -0.71
N SER A 48 11.58 0.16 -1.00
CA SER A 48 10.94 -0.69 0.02
C SER A 48 11.96 -1.54 0.79
N VAL A 49 13.00 -2.05 0.11
CA VAL A 49 14.10 -2.78 0.77
C VAL A 49 14.95 -1.86 1.65
N VAL A 50 15.33 -0.68 1.16
CA VAL A 50 16.09 0.32 1.94
C VAL A 50 15.32 0.75 3.19
N LYS A 51 14.03 1.07 3.04
CA LYS A 51 13.12 1.41 4.15
C LYS A 51 13.10 0.29 5.20
N SER A 52 12.85 -0.95 4.77
CA SER A 52 12.72 -2.11 5.66
C SER A 52 13.99 -2.34 6.48
N ARG A 53 15.17 -2.29 5.83
CA ARG A 53 16.46 -2.44 6.52
C ARG A 53 16.74 -1.31 7.50
N LEU A 54 16.42 -0.06 7.14
CA LEU A 54 16.59 1.08 8.03
C LEU A 54 15.69 1.01 9.27
N GLN A 55 14.46 0.50 9.13
CA GLN A 55 13.52 0.32 10.25
C GLN A 55 13.89 -0.86 11.15
N LEU A 56 14.56 -1.87 10.60
CA LEU A 56 15.01 -3.07 11.33
C LEU A 56 16.33 -2.90 12.08
N GLN A 57 17.27 -2.07 11.61
CA GLN A 57 18.53 -1.90 12.34
C GLN A 57 18.28 -1.31 13.73
N LYS A 58 19.00 -1.83 14.74
CA LYS A 58 19.04 -1.26 16.09
C LYS A 58 19.97 -0.04 16.09
N GLN A 59 19.44 1.14 16.41
CA GLN A 59 20.18 2.42 16.34
C GLN A 59 20.89 2.63 14.98
N ASN A 60 21.77 3.62 14.84
CA ASN A 60 22.47 3.93 13.58
C ASN A 60 23.74 3.08 13.37
N ASN A 61 23.74 1.81 13.81
CA ASN A 61 24.92 0.96 13.79
C ASN A 61 25.33 0.50 12.39
N VAL A 62 24.37 0.30 11.48
CA VAL A 62 24.64 -0.24 10.13
C VAL A 62 24.58 0.87 9.09
N TYR A 63 23.59 1.76 9.21
CA TYR A 63 23.38 2.82 8.23
C TYR A 63 23.13 4.15 8.91
N LYS A 64 23.88 5.18 8.50
CA LYS A 64 23.72 6.57 8.93
C LYS A 64 22.50 7.26 8.32
N GLY A 65 21.99 6.77 7.19
CA GLY A 65 20.84 7.34 6.49
C GLY A 65 20.48 6.59 5.20
N MET A 66 19.50 7.11 4.47
CA MET A 66 18.94 6.49 3.25
C MET A 66 19.97 6.34 2.13
N ARG A 67 20.70 7.41 1.79
CA ARG A 67 21.72 7.37 0.73
C ARG A 67 22.84 6.40 1.06
N HIS A 68 23.32 6.45 2.31
CA HIS A 68 24.35 5.53 2.80
C HIS A 68 23.87 4.07 2.74
N ALA A 69 22.62 3.80 3.14
CA ALA A 69 22.05 2.46 3.02
C ALA A 69 21.98 1.98 1.57
N PHE A 70 21.48 2.80 0.65
CA PHE A 70 21.38 2.43 -0.76
C PHE A 70 22.76 2.10 -1.39
N VAL A 71 23.74 3.00 -1.21
CA VAL A 71 25.10 2.81 -1.73
C VAL A 71 25.77 1.59 -1.09
N HIS A 72 25.65 1.44 0.23
CA HIS A 72 26.26 0.31 0.94
C HIS A 72 25.66 -1.03 0.51
N ILE A 73 24.35 -1.11 0.23
CA ILE A 73 23.70 -2.33 -0.26
C ILE A 73 24.25 -2.71 -1.63
N ILE A 74 24.34 -1.75 -2.56
CA ILE A 74 24.84 -2.02 -3.91
C ILE A 74 26.30 -2.46 -3.87
N GLN A 75 27.14 -1.77 -3.10
CA GLN A 75 28.59 -2.04 -3.05
C GLN A 75 28.93 -3.37 -2.35
N HIS A 76 28.24 -3.73 -1.27
CA HIS A 76 28.60 -4.91 -0.47
C HIS A 76 27.77 -6.15 -0.79
N GLU A 77 26.54 -5.99 -1.30
CA GLU A 77 25.61 -7.11 -1.53
C GLU A 77 25.19 -7.24 -3.00
N GLY A 78 25.53 -6.26 -3.84
CA GLY A 78 25.19 -6.20 -5.25
C GLY A 78 23.79 -5.63 -5.53
N PRO A 79 23.51 -5.25 -6.79
CA PRO A 79 22.23 -4.67 -7.19
C PRO A 79 21.04 -5.62 -7.01
N GLY A 80 21.27 -6.94 -7.14
CA GLY A 80 20.23 -7.96 -6.91
C GLY A 80 19.70 -7.99 -5.47
N ALA A 81 20.44 -7.44 -4.49
CA ALA A 81 19.99 -7.34 -3.11
C ALA A 81 18.77 -6.41 -2.94
N LEU A 82 18.63 -5.40 -3.81
CA LEU A 82 17.51 -4.45 -3.79
C LEU A 82 16.18 -5.07 -4.25
N TYR A 83 16.22 -6.23 -4.92
CA TYR A 83 15.04 -6.95 -5.41
C TYR A 83 14.74 -8.24 -4.65
N ARG A 84 15.43 -8.48 -3.53
CA ARG A 84 15.19 -9.67 -2.70
C ARG A 84 13.80 -9.62 -2.07
N GLY A 85 13.04 -10.69 -2.27
CA GLY A 85 11.65 -10.81 -1.81
C GLY A 85 10.62 -10.30 -2.81
N PHE A 86 11.02 -9.70 -3.94
CA PHE A 86 10.09 -9.12 -4.91
C PHE A 86 9.06 -10.14 -5.38
N TRP A 87 9.51 -11.33 -5.75
CA TRP A 87 8.65 -12.44 -6.19
C TRP A 87 7.71 -12.96 -5.10
N MET A 88 8.03 -12.78 -3.81
CA MET A 88 7.11 -13.16 -2.73
C MET A 88 5.89 -12.25 -2.66
N THR A 89 5.95 -11.05 -3.27
CA THR A 89 4.81 -10.14 -3.37
C THR A 89 3.84 -10.49 -4.50
N LEU A 90 4.12 -11.54 -5.30
CA LEU A 90 3.27 -11.97 -6.40
C LEU A 90 1.81 -12.27 -6.00
N PRO A 91 1.54 -12.98 -4.88
CA PRO A 91 0.17 -13.20 -4.43
C PRO A 91 -0.57 -11.92 -4.06
N GLN A 92 0.12 -10.78 -3.94
CA GLN A 92 -0.54 -9.51 -3.65
C GLN A 92 -1.38 -9.00 -4.83
N LEU A 93 -1.16 -9.53 -6.03
CA LEU A 93 -1.99 -9.26 -7.21
C LEU A 93 -3.46 -9.61 -7.02
N SER A 94 -3.74 -10.72 -6.34
CA SER A 94 -5.11 -11.18 -6.16
C SER A 94 -5.86 -10.44 -5.06
N ALA A 95 -5.16 -9.64 -4.23
CA ALA A 95 -5.80 -9.00 -3.10
C ALA A 95 -6.75 -7.87 -3.48
N SER A 96 -6.52 -7.16 -4.58
CA SER A 96 -7.50 -6.15 -5.04
C SER A 96 -8.84 -6.80 -5.37
N PHE A 97 -8.83 -7.99 -5.99
CA PHE A 97 -10.04 -8.76 -6.25
C PHE A 97 -10.71 -9.23 -4.96
N ILE A 98 -9.94 -9.79 -4.03
CA ILE A 98 -10.47 -10.25 -2.74
C ILE A 98 -11.04 -9.06 -1.95
N TYR A 99 -10.38 -7.91 -1.97
CA TYR A 99 -10.86 -6.70 -1.32
C TYR A 99 -12.21 -6.27 -1.91
N SER A 100 -12.31 -6.10 -3.24
CA SER A 100 -13.54 -5.65 -3.88
C SER A 100 -14.69 -6.63 -3.64
N SER A 101 -14.45 -7.93 -3.87
CA SER A 101 -15.48 -8.96 -3.70
C SER A 101 -15.99 -9.03 -2.26
N VAL A 102 -15.12 -8.96 -1.26
CA VAL A 102 -15.54 -8.97 0.15
C VAL A 102 -16.24 -7.66 0.52
N TYR A 103 -15.74 -6.52 0.02
CA TYR A 103 -16.33 -5.22 0.28
C TYR A 103 -17.75 -5.11 -0.26
N GLU A 104 -17.99 -5.51 -1.52
CA GLU A 104 -19.30 -5.48 -2.16
C GLU A 104 -20.28 -6.41 -1.44
N ARG A 105 -19.90 -7.67 -1.20
CA ARG A 105 -20.76 -8.64 -0.51
C ARG A 105 -21.15 -8.18 0.90
N LEU A 106 -20.22 -7.59 1.63
CA LEU A 106 -20.51 -7.07 2.97
C LEU A 106 -21.33 -5.79 2.93
N ARG A 107 -21.09 -4.91 1.96
CA ARG A 107 -21.89 -3.72 1.76
C ARG A 107 -23.35 -4.09 1.47
N ASP A 108 -23.59 -5.05 0.58
CA ASP A 108 -24.92 -5.53 0.24
C ASP A 108 -25.65 -6.08 1.47
N VAL A 109 -24.97 -6.92 2.25
CA VAL A 109 -25.54 -7.49 3.49
C VAL A 109 -25.83 -6.39 4.52
N LEU A 110 -24.94 -5.42 4.71
CA LEU A 110 -25.11 -4.36 5.71
C LEU A 110 -26.21 -3.35 5.30
N GLN A 111 -26.35 -3.07 4.01
CA GLN A 111 -27.38 -2.15 3.50
C GLN A 111 -28.76 -2.82 3.42
N TYR A 112 -28.83 -4.05 2.89
CA TYR A 112 -30.10 -4.75 2.66
C TYR A 112 -30.63 -5.47 3.90
N ASN A 113 -29.78 -6.20 4.65
CA ASN A 113 -30.25 -7.01 5.78
C ASN A 113 -30.29 -6.23 7.10
N MET A 114 -29.43 -5.21 7.27
CA MET A 114 -29.33 -4.46 8.53
C MET A 114 -29.88 -3.03 8.45
N GLY A 115 -30.26 -2.55 7.26
CA GLY A 115 -30.87 -1.22 7.09
C GLY A 115 -29.98 -0.05 7.54
N LEU A 116 -28.66 -0.24 7.57
CA LEU A 116 -27.71 0.81 7.99
C LEU A 116 -27.67 1.92 6.94
N THR A 117 -28.25 3.08 7.26
CA THR A 117 -28.30 4.26 6.37
C THR A 117 -27.00 5.08 6.38
N SER A 118 -26.13 4.88 7.37
CA SER A 118 -24.85 5.59 7.44
C SER A 118 -23.83 5.02 6.46
N VAL A 119 -23.64 5.72 5.33
CA VAL A 119 -22.67 5.38 4.28
C VAL A 119 -21.27 5.19 4.86
N SER A 120 -20.85 6.07 5.78
CA SER A 120 -19.52 5.98 6.41
C SER A 120 -19.36 4.75 7.31
N ALA A 121 -20.38 4.37 8.08
CA ALA A 121 -20.31 3.20 8.95
C ALA A 121 -20.29 1.90 8.15
N VAL A 122 -21.11 1.79 7.11
CA VAL A 122 -21.13 0.63 6.20
C VAL A 122 -19.78 0.48 5.50
N SER A 123 -19.25 1.56 4.92
CA SER A 123 -17.94 1.54 4.26
C SER A 123 -16.81 1.22 5.23
N ALA A 124 -16.86 1.69 6.47
CA ALA A 124 -15.84 1.38 7.49
C ALA A 124 -15.88 -0.10 7.89
N LEU A 125 -17.06 -0.68 8.12
CA LEU A 125 -17.23 -2.08 8.50
C LEU A 125 -16.86 -3.02 7.35
N ALA A 126 -17.41 -2.78 6.15
CA ALA A 126 -17.10 -3.57 4.95
C ALA A 126 -15.62 -3.45 4.58
N GLY A 127 -15.05 -2.24 4.63
CA GLY A 127 -13.62 -2.00 4.37
C GLY A 127 -12.71 -2.65 5.41
N GLY A 128 -13.09 -2.62 6.70
CA GLY A 128 -12.33 -3.28 7.78
C GLY A 128 -12.29 -4.79 7.64
N ALA A 129 -13.43 -5.40 7.32
CA ALA A 129 -13.53 -6.84 7.09
C ALA A 129 -12.82 -7.28 5.80
N ALA A 130 -13.00 -6.55 4.69
CA ALA A 130 -12.27 -6.78 3.44
C ALA A 130 -10.74 -6.65 3.62
N SER A 131 -10.31 -5.64 4.38
CA SER A 131 -8.91 -5.48 4.78
C SER A 131 -8.42 -6.69 5.58
N THR A 132 -9.20 -7.18 6.53
CA THR A 132 -8.81 -8.35 7.34
C THR A 132 -8.63 -9.61 6.47
N CYS A 133 -9.53 -9.86 5.51
CA CYS A 133 -9.43 -10.97 4.58
C CYS A 133 -8.19 -10.87 3.68
N THR A 134 -7.91 -9.68 3.13
CA THR A 134 -6.71 -9.47 2.31
C THR A 134 -5.41 -9.63 3.10
N GLN A 135 -5.40 -9.22 4.37
CA GLN A 135 -4.25 -9.41 5.25
C GLN A 135 -3.89 -10.88 5.50
N LEU A 136 -4.85 -11.83 5.36
CA LEU A 136 -4.54 -13.26 5.48
C LEU A 136 -3.55 -13.75 4.43
N ILE A 137 -3.54 -13.12 3.25
CA ILE A 137 -2.61 -13.44 2.16
C ILE A 137 -1.35 -12.57 2.24
N PHE A 138 -1.51 -11.31 2.64
CA PHE A 138 -0.39 -10.36 2.70
C PHE A 138 0.58 -10.69 3.83
N VAL A 139 0.09 -11.06 5.01
CA VAL A 139 0.97 -11.20 6.18
C VAL A 139 1.99 -12.33 6.00
N PRO A 140 1.62 -13.55 5.55
CA PRO A 140 2.60 -14.59 5.26
C PRO A 140 3.64 -14.19 4.22
N THR A 141 3.18 -13.57 3.12
CA THR A 141 4.05 -13.16 2.01
C THR A 141 5.02 -12.05 2.42
N ASP A 142 4.53 -11.07 3.19
CA ASP A 142 5.34 -9.97 3.71
C ASP A 142 6.39 -10.46 4.72
N ILE A 143 6.05 -11.40 5.61
CA ILE A 143 7.01 -11.98 6.54
C ILE A 143 8.15 -12.67 5.77
N ILE A 144 7.82 -13.51 4.78
CA ILE A 144 8.84 -14.20 3.98
C ILE A 144 9.70 -13.17 3.23
N ALA A 145 9.09 -12.16 2.62
CA ALA A 145 9.80 -11.09 1.92
C ALA A 145 10.74 -10.33 2.86
N GLN A 146 10.31 -9.98 4.07
CA GLN A 146 11.13 -9.28 5.05
C GLN A 146 12.34 -10.09 5.52
N HIS A 147 12.15 -11.39 5.77
CA HIS A 147 13.27 -12.28 6.11
C HIS A 147 14.27 -12.40 4.95
N MET A 148 13.78 -12.42 3.69
CA MET A 148 14.64 -12.38 2.50
C MET A 148 15.40 -11.04 2.36
N MET A 149 14.76 -9.92 2.70
CA MET A 149 15.37 -8.58 2.62
C MET A 149 16.55 -8.42 3.58
N VAL A 150 16.55 -9.12 4.72
CA VAL A 150 17.63 -9.03 5.74
C VAL A 150 18.64 -10.19 5.74
N HIS A 151 18.51 -11.13 4.80
CA HIS A 151 19.27 -12.38 4.76
C HIS A 151 20.80 -12.22 4.89
N ASN A 152 21.42 -11.25 4.22
CA ASN A 152 22.88 -11.16 4.13
C ASN A 152 23.53 -10.74 5.46
N ASN A 153 22.89 -9.87 6.22
CA ASN A 153 23.43 -9.29 7.45
C ASN A 153 22.46 -9.48 8.63
N PRO A 154 22.08 -10.72 8.96
CA PRO A 154 20.99 -10.99 9.91
C PRO A 154 21.35 -10.55 11.32
N LYS A 155 22.62 -10.70 11.74
CA LYS A 155 23.06 -10.36 13.10
C LYS A 155 22.99 -8.86 13.40
N SER A 156 23.06 -8.00 12.38
CA SER A 156 22.98 -6.55 12.57
C SER A 156 21.54 -6.02 12.62
N PHE A 157 20.58 -6.80 12.10
CA PHE A 157 19.16 -6.45 12.07
C PHE A 157 18.31 -7.24 13.07
N ILE A 158 18.77 -8.41 13.52
CA ILE A 158 18.00 -9.34 14.33
C ILE A 158 18.58 -9.35 15.76
N GLY A 159 18.00 -8.52 16.63
CA GLY A 159 18.41 -8.44 18.03
C GLY A 159 18.10 -9.72 18.80
N GLY A 160 19.14 -10.49 19.16
CA GLY A 160 19.09 -11.64 20.08
C GLY A 160 19.12 -13.02 19.42
N ALA A 161 19.73 -13.99 20.10
CA ALA A 161 19.97 -15.35 19.59
C ALA A 161 18.69 -16.12 19.22
N LYS A 162 17.60 -15.99 20.01
CA LYS A 162 16.30 -16.61 19.68
C LYS A 162 15.72 -16.13 18.35
N ASN A 163 16.05 -14.91 17.94
CA ASN A 163 15.48 -14.29 16.76
C ASN A 163 16.28 -14.63 15.51
N ALA A 164 17.57 -14.96 15.65
CA ALA A 164 18.43 -15.44 14.57
C ALA A 164 18.12 -16.88 14.14
N ALA A 165 17.36 -17.65 14.92
CA ALA A 165 17.12 -19.08 14.68
C ALA A 165 16.57 -19.42 13.28
N VAL A 166 15.73 -18.56 12.68
CA VAL A 166 15.24 -18.77 11.30
C VAL A 166 16.39 -18.67 10.30
N ILE A 167 17.30 -17.71 10.50
CA ILE A 167 18.45 -17.50 9.61
C ILE A 167 19.56 -18.51 9.88
N ASP A 168 19.77 -18.90 11.14
CA ASP A 168 20.72 -19.96 11.49
C ASP A 168 20.29 -21.30 10.87
N GLN A 169 18.99 -21.61 10.94
CA GLN A 169 18.40 -22.76 10.25
C GLN A 169 18.58 -22.68 8.71
N LEU A 170 18.48 -21.47 8.16
CA LEU A 170 18.69 -21.20 6.74
C LEU A 170 20.16 -21.39 6.34
N ARG A 171 21.12 -21.07 7.22
CA ARG A 171 22.55 -21.30 6.95
C ARG A 171 22.94 -22.76 7.12
N SER A 172 22.33 -23.47 8.06
CA SER A 172 22.60 -24.88 8.32
C SER A 172 21.94 -25.82 7.30
N ASP A 173 21.05 -25.33 6.44
CA ASP A 173 20.29 -26.17 5.51
C ASP A 173 21.14 -26.75 4.36
N GLY A 174 22.29 -26.13 4.02
CA GLY A 174 23.16 -26.58 2.92
C GLY A 174 22.47 -26.61 1.54
N LEU A 175 21.29 -26.00 1.39
CA LEU A 175 20.42 -26.10 0.22
C LEU A 175 20.58 -24.94 -0.76
N GLU A 176 21.64 -24.14 -0.63
CA GLU A 176 21.83 -22.89 -1.39
C GLU A 176 21.72 -23.07 -2.91
N ARG A 177 22.15 -24.24 -3.41
CA ARG A 177 22.17 -24.57 -4.84
C ARG A 177 20.93 -25.31 -5.35
N LYS A 178 20.08 -25.83 -4.45
CA LYS A 178 18.95 -26.71 -4.79
C LYS A 178 17.58 -26.04 -4.76
N ARG A 179 17.41 -24.94 -4.01
CA ARG A 179 16.12 -24.27 -3.85
C ARG A 179 16.26 -22.76 -3.90
N THR A 180 15.23 -22.09 -4.43
CA THR A 180 15.15 -20.63 -4.40
C THR A 180 15.13 -20.13 -2.97
N LEU A 181 15.66 -18.91 -2.77
CA LEU A 181 15.76 -18.30 -1.44
C LEU A 181 14.40 -18.21 -0.72
N GLY A 182 13.32 -17.92 -1.45
CA GLY A 182 11.97 -17.86 -0.87
C GLY A 182 11.50 -19.20 -0.30
N LEU A 183 11.68 -20.30 -1.04
CA LEU A 183 11.31 -21.64 -0.57
C LEU A 183 12.14 -22.10 0.64
N ARG A 184 13.41 -21.70 0.69
CA ARG A 184 14.28 -21.94 1.86
C ARG A 184 13.75 -21.19 3.08
N VAL A 185 13.40 -19.91 2.93
CA VAL A 185 12.85 -19.09 4.03
C VAL A 185 11.51 -19.64 4.50
N ILE A 186 10.61 -20.05 3.60
CA ILE A 186 9.34 -20.71 3.95
C ILE A 186 9.60 -21.96 4.80
N SER A 187 10.50 -22.84 4.35
CA SER A 187 10.85 -24.05 5.08
C SER A 187 11.50 -23.73 6.44
N ALA A 188 12.35 -22.70 6.52
CA ALA A 188 13.00 -22.31 7.77
C ALA A 188 11.99 -21.75 8.78
N VAL A 189 11.07 -20.89 8.35
CA VAL A 189 9.98 -20.36 9.19
C VAL A 189 9.09 -21.49 9.68
N TYR A 190 8.71 -22.42 8.80
CA TYR A 190 7.89 -23.57 9.20
C TYR A 190 8.59 -24.48 10.21
N LYS A 191 9.89 -24.76 10.04
CA LYS A 191 10.64 -25.60 11.00
C LYS A 191 10.84 -24.93 12.36
N VAL A 192 11.00 -23.61 12.39
CA VAL A 192 11.35 -22.88 13.63
C VAL A 192 10.12 -22.38 14.40
N ASP A 193 9.08 -21.93 13.71
CA ASP A 193 7.87 -21.36 14.32
C ASP A 193 6.58 -22.14 14.01
N GLY A 194 6.63 -23.12 13.12
CA GLY A 194 5.43 -23.78 12.59
C GLY A 194 4.52 -22.81 11.84
N PHE A 195 3.23 -23.16 11.77
CA PHE A 195 2.22 -22.37 11.06
C PHE A 195 2.00 -20.98 11.68
N LYS A 196 2.16 -20.85 13.01
CA LYS A 196 1.99 -19.58 13.73
C LYS A 196 3.03 -18.52 13.31
N GLY A 197 4.18 -18.94 12.77
CA GLY A 197 5.22 -18.04 12.27
C GLY A 197 4.75 -17.17 11.11
N PHE A 198 3.95 -17.72 10.20
CA PHE A 198 3.45 -17.02 9.00
C PHE A 198 2.41 -15.94 9.30
N TYR A 199 1.77 -15.98 10.47
CA TYR A 199 0.79 -14.99 10.88
C TYR A 199 1.29 -14.11 12.03
N ARG A 200 2.59 -14.18 12.35
CA ARG A 200 3.17 -13.34 13.40
C ARG A 200 3.13 -11.87 12.96
N GLY A 201 2.47 -11.04 13.75
CA GLY A 201 2.27 -9.62 13.41
C GLY A 201 1.04 -9.36 12.53
N PHE A 202 0.13 -10.33 12.37
CA PHE A 202 -1.17 -10.13 11.72
C PHE A 202 -1.95 -8.97 12.35
N PHE A 203 -2.13 -8.99 13.68
CA PHE A 203 -2.77 -7.91 14.41
C PHE A 203 -2.05 -6.56 14.25
N SER A 204 -0.71 -6.58 14.29
CA SER A 204 0.09 -5.37 14.07
C SER A 204 -0.04 -4.82 12.65
N SER A 205 -0.32 -5.68 11.66
CA SER A 205 -0.58 -5.28 10.29
C SER A 205 -1.94 -4.62 10.18
N ILE A 206 -3.00 -5.21 10.75
CA ILE A 206 -4.34 -4.62 10.77
C ILE A 206 -4.33 -3.23 11.43
N MET A 207 -3.70 -3.12 12.61
CA MET A 207 -3.56 -1.85 13.32
C MET A 207 -2.80 -0.80 12.52
N LEU A 208 -1.95 -1.19 11.57
CA LEU A 208 -1.25 -0.26 10.68
C LEU A 208 -2.14 0.14 9.49
N TYR A 209 -2.71 -0.84 8.79
CA TYR A 209 -3.37 -0.60 7.51
C TYR A 209 -4.69 0.18 7.67
N ILE A 210 -5.48 -0.10 8.72
CA ILE A 210 -6.76 0.60 8.92
C ILE A 210 -6.54 2.11 9.13
N PRO A 211 -5.72 2.57 10.10
CA PRO A 211 -5.45 4.00 10.27
C PRO A 211 -4.74 4.61 9.06
N SER A 212 -3.85 3.86 8.40
CA SER A 212 -3.15 4.36 7.21
C SER A 212 -4.13 4.69 6.09
N SER A 213 -5.10 3.83 5.82
CA SER A 213 -6.13 4.05 4.79
C SER A 213 -7.06 5.20 5.16
N MET A 214 -7.48 5.31 6.42
CA MET A 214 -8.33 6.40 6.89
C MET A 214 -7.67 7.77 6.69
N VAL A 215 -6.40 7.90 7.11
CA VAL A 215 -5.62 9.14 6.96
C VAL A 215 -5.37 9.45 5.49
N PHE A 216 -5.05 8.43 4.67
CA PHE A 216 -4.82 8.60 3.24
C PHE A 216 -6.05 9.20 2.54
N TRP A 217 -7.21 8.54 2.64
CA TRP A 217 -8.42 8.97 1.94
C TRP A 217 -8.95 10.30 2.47
N SER A 218 -8.93 10.51 3.80
CA SER A 218 -9.32 11.80 4.39
C SER A 218 -8.44 12.95 3.88
N THR A 219 -7.11 12.77 3.89
CA THR A 219 -6.19 13.80 3.39
C THR A 219 -6.35 14.02 1.90
N TYR A 220 -6.53 12.94 1.13
CA TYR A 220 -6.75 12.98 -0.32
C TYR A 220 -7.93 13.89 -0.68
N TYR A 221 -9.11 13.66 -0.09
CA TYR A 221 -10.30 14.45 -0.39
C TYR A 221 -10.16 15.91 0.06
N HIS A 222 -9.63 16.17 1.26
CA HIS A 222 -9.42 17.54 1.72
C HIS A 222 -8.46 18.34 0.83
N VAL A 223 -7.38 17.71 0.35
CA VAL A 223 -6.41 18.38 -0.54
C VAL A 223 -7.02 18.59 -1.93
N LEU A 224 -7.80 17.62 -2.43
CA LEU A 224 -8.51 17.77 -3.70
C LEU A 224 -9.54 18.92 -3.64
N ASP A 225 -10.31 19.02 -2.57
CA ASP A 225 -11.26 20.11 -2.36
C ASP A 225 -10.56 21.47 -2.21
N ALA A 226 -9.39 21.50 -1.56
CA ALA A 226 -8.57 22.70 -1.49
C ALA A 226 -8.08 23.14 -2.88
N PHE A 227 -7.63 22.22 -3.74
CA PHE A 227 -7.23 22.56 -5.11
C PHE A 227 -8.39 23.08 -5.95
N LYS A 228 -9.57 22.44 -5.86
CA LYS A 228 -10.80 22.93 -6.49
C LYS A 228 -11.13 24.35 -6.02
N TYR A 229 -11.11 24.59 -4.71
CA TYR A 229 -11.39 25.91 -4.12
C TYR A 229 -10.43 26.99 -4.62
N ILE A 230 -9.12 26.70 -4.63
CA ILE A 230 -8.09 27.62 -5.12
C ILE A 230 -8.33 27.93 -6.60
N ARG A 231 -8.60 26.92 -7.42
CA ARG A 231 -8.83 27.08 -8.87
C ARG A 231 -10.07 27.91 -9.16
N THR A 232 -11.21 27.62 -8.54
CA THR A 232 -12.43 28.40 -8.70
C THR A 232 -12.19 29.85 -8.35
N ARG A 233 -11.44 30.13 -7.26
CA ARG A 233 -11.14 31.50 -6.82
C ARG A 233 -10.17 32.24 -7.74
N PHE A 234 -9.18 31.57 -8.31
CA PHE A 234 -8.25 32.17 -9.28
C PHE A 234 -8.90 32.36 -10.65
N SER A 235 -9.73 31.41 -11.09
CA SER A 235 -10.39 31.49 -12.39
C SER A 235 -11.49 32.55 -12.42
N ILE A 236 -12.24 32.74 -11.31
CA ILE A 236 -13.18 33.88 -11.16
C ILE A 236 -12.46 35.24 -11.27
N LYS A 237 -11.19 35.33 -10.86
CA LYS A 237 -10.39 36.56 -11.00
C LYS A 237 -9.81 36.77 -12.40
N ALA A 238 -9.72 35.71 -13.21
CA ALA A 238 -9.08 35.73 -14.52
C ALA A 238 -10.09 35.75 -15.68
N ALA A 239 -11.31 35.24 -15.48
CA ALA A 239 -12.31 35.11 -16.53
C ALA A 239 -13.33 36.26 -16.51
N GLY A 240 -13.28 37.10 -17.55
CA GLY A 240 -14.48 37.72 -18.09
C GLY A 240 -15.18 36.71 -19.00
N ASP A 241 -16.46 36.46 -18.75
CA ASP A 241 -17.47 35.67 -19.50
C ASP A 241 -17.17 34.21 -19.94
N ASP A 242 -15.92 33.75 -19.97
CA ASP A 242 -15.61 32.34 -20.24
C ASP A 242 -15.76 31.49 -18.98
N ARG A 243 -16.66 30.50 -19.03
CA ARG A 243 -16.83 29.53 -17.94
C ARG A 243 -15.49 28.83 -17.68
N PRO A 244 -14.98 28.82 -16.43
CA PRO A 244 -13.81 28.05 -16.08
C PRO A 244 -13.99 26.58 -16.48
N ASP A 245 -13.03 26.01 -17.20
CA ASP A 245 -12.91 24.56 -17.25
C ASP A 245 -12.59 24.07 -15.83
N GLU A 246 -13.65 23.75 -15.08
CA GLU A 246 -13.62 23.30 -13.68
C GLU A 246 -12.62 22.13 -13.47
N TYR A 247 -12.31 21.41 -14.53
CA TYR A 247 -11.53 20.18 -14.54
C TYR A 247 -10.16 20.29 -15.25
N ALA A 248 -9.80 21.45 -15.81
CA ALA A 248 -8.47 21.61 -16.43
C ALA A 248 -7.37 21.29 -15.40
N ASN A 249 -6.67 20.16 -15.58
CA ASN A 249 -5.66 19.57 -14.69
C ASN A 249 -6.17 18.71 -13.51
N LEU A 250 -7.40 18.17 -13.54
CA LEU A 250 -7.89 17.22 -12.52
C LEU A 250 -6.90 16.07 -12.28
N PHE A 251 -6.32 15.55 -13.35
CA PHE A 251 -5.27 14.52 -13.32
C PHE A 251 -4.07 14.90 -12.44
N VAL A 252 -3.58 16.14 -12.53
CA VAL A 252 -2.43 16.62 -11.75
C VAL A 252 -2.84 16.82 -10.28
N ASP A 253 -4.03 17.36 -10.04
CA ASP A 253 -4.56 17.55 -8.69
C ASP A 253 -4.76 16.22 -7.96
N GLN A 254 -5.24 15.18 -8.66
CA GLN A 254 -5.37 13.83 -8.14
C GLN A 254 -3.99 13.21 -7.80
N ALA A 255 -2.99 13.40 -8.65
CA ALA A 255 -1.64 12.90 -8.40
C ALA A 255 -0.96 13.61 -7.22
N LEU A 256 -1.12 14.94 -7.11
CA LEU A 256 -0.59 15.74 -6.00
C LEU A 256 -1.31 15.44 -4.69
N SER A 257 -2.64 15.37 -4.69
CA SER A 257 -3.43 14.99 -3.51
C SER A 257 -3.11 13.57 -3.05
N GLY A 258 -2.93 12.63 -3.98
CA GLY A 258 -2.46 11.28 -3.69
C GLY A 258 -1.08 11.27 -3.03
N SER A 259 -0.14 12.10 -3.52
CA SER A 259 1.20 12.23 -2.94
C SER A 259 1.17 12.77 -1.51
N VAL A 260 0.40 13.85 -1.28
CA VAL A 260 0.25 14.45 0.05
C VAL A 260 -0.44 13.49 1.03
N GLY A 261 -1.49 12.80 0.58
CA GLY A 261 -2.16 11.77 1.37
C GLY A 261 -1.22 10.61 1.75
N GLY A 262 -0.40 10.14 0.80
CA GLY A 262 0.60 9.10 1.04
C GLY A 262 1.67 9.50 2.07
N ILE A 263 2.12 10.75 2.01
CA ILE A 263 3.09 11.32 2.97
C ILE A 263 2.45 11.48 4.35
N MET A 264 1.24 12.04 4.43
CA MET A 264 0.55 12.24 5.71
C MET A 264 0.26 10.91 6.40
N ALA A 265 -0.23 9.92 5.66
CA ALA A 265 -0.44 8.57 6.16
C ALA A 265 0.88 7.95 6.66
N ALA A 266 1.99 8.15 5.96
CA ALA A 266 3.31 7.67 6.38
C ALA A 266 3.78 8.31 7.70
N VAL A 267 3.54 9.61 7.90
CA VAL A 267 3.90 10.35 9.12
C VAL A 267 3.08 9.84 10.31
N CYS A 268 1.75 9.83 10.19
CA CYS A 268 0.85 9.43 11.28
C CYS A 268 1.05 7.97 11.70
N THR A 269 1.35 7.09 10.74
CA THR A 269 1.45 5.64 11.00
C THR A 269 2.89 5.13 11.13
N ASN A 270 3.91 6.00 11.19
CA ASN A 270 5.30 5.56 11.33
C ASN A 270 5.58 4.70 12.57
N PRO A 271 5.04 5.06 13.76
CA PRO A 271 5.25 4.23 14.94
C PRO A 271 4.71 2.80 14.77
N LEU A 272 3.54 2.67 14.15
CA LEU A 272 2.87 1.39 13.93
C LEU A 272 3.61 0.51 12.92
N GLU A 273 4.18 1.11 11.87
CA GLU A 273 5.01 0.40 10.89
C GLU A 273 6.31 -0.12 11.51
N VAL A 274 7.00 0.71 12.32
CA VAL A 274 8.22 0.29 13.02
C VAL A 274 7.94 -0.89 13.94
N LEU A 275 6.81 -0.88 14.65
CA LEU A 275 6.38 -2.00 15.49
C LEU A 275 6.09 -3.26 14.65
N ARG A 276 5.32 -3.13 13.57
CA ARG A 276 4.97 -4.23 12.67
C ARG A 276 6.19 -4.96 12.14
N ILE A 277 7.10 -4.22 11.51
CA ILE A 277 8.30 -4.78 10.88
C ILE A 277 9.18 -5.47 11.92
N ARG A 278 9.28 -4.91 13.12
CA ARG A 278 10.06 -5.50 14.22
C ARG A 278 9.42 -6.73 14.82
N ILE A 279 8.10 -6.80 14.92
CA ILE A 279 7.39 -8.01 15.37
C ILE A 279 7.57 -9.14 14.36
N GLN A 280 7.48 -8.83 13.06
CA GLN A 280 7.60 -9.81 11.97
C GLN A 280 9.02 -10.39 11.86
N VAL A 281 10.06 -9.58 12.09
CA VAL A 281 11.46 -10.02 11.98
C VAL A 281 12.09 -10.44 13.32
N HIS A 282 11.89 -9.69 14.40
CA HIS A 282 12.42 -10.06 15.73
C HIS A 282 11.56 -11.05 16.49
N ARG A 283 10.45 -11.53 15.92
CA ARG A 283 9.69 -12.66 16.48
C ARG A 283 9.23 -12.45 17.94
N THR A 284 8.98 -11.22 18.37
CA THR A 284 8.63 -10.83 19.76
C THR A 284 7.13 -10.55 19.91
N SER A 285 6.63 -10.61 21.15
CA SER A 285 5.26 -10.18 21.45
C SER A 285 5.15 -8.65 21.36
N TYR A 286 3.97 -8.13 21.01
CA TYR A 286 3.72 -6.69 20.82
C TYR A 286 4.18 -5.85 22.02
N TYR A 287 3.78 -6.25 23.22
CA TYR A 287 4.16 -5.58 24.46
C TYR A 287 5.67 -5.63 24.71
N GLU A 288 6.30 -6.77 24.43
CA GLU A 288 7.73 -6.94 24.61
C GLU A 288 8.53 -6.08 23.62
N THR A 289 8.10 -6.02 22.36
CA THR A 289 8.70 -5.16 21.33
C THR A 289 8.58 -3.69 21.75
N LEU A 290 7.38 -3.24 22.16
CA LEU A 290 7.15 -1.86 22.58
C LEU A 290 8.00 -1.50 23.80
N ARG A 291 8.00 -2.35 24.83
CA ARG A 291 8.81 -2.15 26.04
C ARG A 291 10.30 -2.08 25.71
N ARG A 292 10.80 -2.94 24.81
CA ARG A 292 12.21 -2.93 24.38
C ARG A 292 12.56 -1.65 23.62
N LEU A 293 11.70 -1.19 22.71
CA LEU A 293 11.92 0.02 21.94
C LEU A 293 12.00 1.25 22.85
N VAL A 294 11.01 1.41 23.74
CA VAL A 294 10.98 2.54 24.66
C VAL A 294 12.16 2.49 25.64
N LYS A 295 12.47 1.31 26.20
CA LYS A 295 13.53 1.16 27.22
C LYS A 295 14.95 1.24 26.66
N PHE A 296 15.23 0.72 25.46
CA PHE A 296 16.59 0.58 24.93
C PHE A 296 16.91 1.51 23.75
N GLU A 297 15.92 1.99 23.00
CA GLU A 297 16.13 2.85 21.82
C GLU A 297 15.51 4.25 21.96
N GLY A 298 14.63 4.46 22.94
CA GLY A 298 13.96 5.73 23.20
C GLY A 298 12.92 6.11 22.15
N LEU A 299 12.25 7.26 22.33
CA LEU A 299 11.16 7.69 21.44
C LEU A 299 11.60 8.06 20.01
N ARG A 300 12.89 8.39 19.82
CA ARG A 300 13.45 8.70 18.48
C ARG A 300 13.47 7.48 17.55
N VAL A 301 13.30 6.26 18.06
CA VAL A 301 13.21 5.07 17.20
C VAL A 301 11.97 5.11 16.31
N PHE A 302 10.89 5.77 16.75
CA PHE A 302 9.64 5.85 15.99
C PHE A 302 9.68 6.84 14.85
N THR A 303 10.69 7.72 14.75
CA THR A 303 10.91 8.58 13.57
C THR A 303 11.88 7.95 12.57
N LYS A 304 12.45 6.79 12.92
CA LYS A 304 13.42 6.10 12.07
C LYS A 304 12.75 5.55 10.81
N GLY A 305 13.43 5.76 9.68
CA GLY A 305 12.90 5.36 8.37
C GLY A 305 11.72 6.21 7.89
N LEU A 306 11.38 7.31 8.58
CA LEU A 306 10.30 8.19 8.14
C LEU A 306 10.59 8.82 6.77
N ALA A 307 11.78 9.39 6.57
CA ALA A 307 12.15 10.00 5.30
C ALA A 307 12.05 9.03 4.08
N PRO A 308 12.67 7.83 4.09
CA PRO A 308 12.49 6.89 2.99
C PRO A 308 11.03 6.43 2.83
N ARG A 309 10.25 6.38 3.93
CA ARG A 309 8.83 6.05 3.86
C ARG A 309 8.00 7.15 3.20
N MET A 310 8.22 8.42 3.55
CA MET A 310 7.53 9.56 2.94
C MET A 310 7.80 9.62 1.45
N ILE A 311 9.07 9.46 1.04
CA ILE A 311 9.47 9.43 -0.37
C ILE A 311 8.81 8.26 -1.08
N ASN A 312 8.89 7.05 -0.52
CA ASN A 312 8.30 5.86 -1.12
C ASN A 312 6.79 5.99 -1.28
N ASN A 313 6.07 6.39 -0.23
CA ASN A 313 4.61 6.50 -0.26
C ASN A 313 4.13 7.66 -1.13
N GLY A 314 4.84 8.79 -1.14
CA GLY A 314 4.53 9.91 -2.01
C GLY A 314 4.66 9.54 -3.48
N ILE A 315 5.79 8.96 -3.89
CA ILE A 315 6.02 8.54 -5.28
C ILE A 315 5.09 7.39 -5.66
N TYR A 316 4.87 6.41 -4.78
CA TYR A 316 3.95 5.30 -5.03
C TYR A 316 2.53 5.79 -5.29
N SER A 317 2.03 6.70 -4.45
CA SER A 317 0.66 7.23 -4.59
C SER A 317 0.51 8.09 -5.84
N CYS A 318 1.52 8.90 -6.17
CA CYS A 318 1.57 9.66 -7.41
C CYS A 318 1.48 8.74 -8.63
N LEU A 319 2.40 7.77 -8.74
CA LEU A 319 2.49 6.88 -9.90
C LEU A 319 1.28 5.96 -10.04
N ILE A 320 0.72 5.47 -8.93
CA ILE A 320 -0.54 4.69 -8.94
C ILE A 320 -1.68 5.55 -9.47
N MET A 321 -1.82 6.79 -9.00
CA MET A 321 -2.91 7.66 -9.44
C MET A 321 -2.77 8.03 -10.93
N LEU A 322 -1.56 8.41 -11.36
CA LEU A 322 -1.26 8.68 -12.77
C LEU A 322 -1.52 7.44 -13.64
N GLY A 323 -1.05 6.27 -13.19
CA GLY A 323 -1.21 5.01 -13.91
C GLY A 323 -2.67 4.58 -14.00
N TYR A 324 -3.44 4.72 -12.92
CA TYR A 324 -4.84 4.35 -12.85
C TYR A 324 -5.70 5.24 -13.77
N GLU A 325 -5.50 6.56 -13.72
CA GLU A 325 -6.21 7.50 -14.59
C GLU A 325 -5.83 7.34 -16.07
N THR A 326 -4.56 7.07 -16.37
CA THR A 326 -4.11 6.77 -17.75
C THR A 326 -4.76 5.49 -18.27
N VAL A 327 -4.82 4.44 -17.44
CA VAL A 327 -5.49 3.17 -17.79
C VAL A 327 -6.99 3.37 -17.96
N LYS A 328 -7.64 4.19 -17.13
CA LYS A 328 -9.04 4.56 -17.34
C LYS A 328 -9.23 5.25 -18.68
N LYS A 329 -8.43 6.28 -18.98
CA LYS A 329 -8.46 7.02 -20.25
C LYS A 329 -8.43 6.12 -21.49
N THR A 330 -7.62 5.07 -21.46
CA THR A 330 -7.48 4.15 -22.59
C THR A 330 -8.57 3.08 -22.66
N CYS A 331 -9.31 2.85 -21.58
CA CYS A 331 -10.30 1.76 -21.47
C CYS A 331 -11.76 2.24 -21.46
N VAL A 332 -12.03 3.54 -21.58
CA VAL A 332 -13.42 4.05 -21.71
C VAL A 332 -14.04 3.55 -23.01
N LEU A 333 -15.26 3.02 -22.91
CA LEU A 333 -16.02 2.56 -24.07
C LEU A 333 -16.26 3.74 -25.04
N PRO A 334 -16.22 3.52 -26.37
CA PRO A 334 -16.36 4.58 -27.37
C PRO A 334 -17.62 5.45 -27.19
N GLU A 335 -18.69 4.84 -26.67
CA GLU A 335 -19.99 5.45 -26.43
C GLU A 335 -19.96 6.54 -25.34
N TYR A 336 -19.03 6.45 -24.39
CA TYR A 336 -18.92 7.38 -23.25
C TYR A 336 -17.73 8.34 -23.36
N GLN A 337 -16.86 8.20 -24.37
CA GLN A 337 -15.65 9.03 -24.52
C GLN A 337 -15.93 10.53 -24.61
N ASN A 338 -17.06 10.93 -25.21
CA ASN A 338 -17.45 12.34 -25.35
C ASN A 338 -18.14 12.91 -24.11
N SER A 339 -18.57 12.04 -23.19
CA SER A 339 -19.29 12.40 -21.97
C SER A 339 -18.37 12.44 -20.75
N VAL A 340 -17.18 11.84 -20.79
CA VAL A 340 -16.24 11.79 -19.66
C VAL A 340 -15.47 13.10 -19.51
N VAL A 341 -15.45 13.61 -18.27
CA VAL A 341 -14.70 14.81 -17.91
C VAL A 341 -13.34 14.42 -17.33
N TRP A 342 -12.26 14.99 -17.87
CA TRP A 342 -10.87 14.59 -17.62
C TRP A 342 -10.06 15.50 -16.71
#